data_AF-A0A2P8CCM1-F1
#
_entry.id   AF-A0A2P8CCM1-F1
#
_cell.length_a   1.000
_cell.length_b   1.000
_cell.length_c   1.000
_cell.angle_alpha   90.00
_cell.angle_beta   90.00
_cell.angle_gamma   90.00
#
_symmetry.space_group_name_H-M   'P 1'
#
loop_
_entity.id
_entity.type
_entity.pdbx_description
1 polymer ?
#
loop_
_entity_poly.entity_id
_entity_poly.type
_entity_poly.pdbx_seq_one_letter_code
_entity_poly.pdbx_strand_id
1 'polypeptide(L)'
;MGLKKTNKNIAFRTLRIVSLLPIGFWPFVFMMSLLFFDERNASKNLMIWGLFTAVNSYPVILIVNLLISNRLYSKSKIAAYALLLWPIILFLYLTFKIS
;
A
#
# COMPACT_ATOMS: atom_id res chain seq x y z
N MET A 1 -21.43 21.48 -11.03
CA MET A 1 -19.96 21.58 -10.85
C MET A 1 -19.29 20.57 -11.77
N GLY A 2 -18.75 21.01 -12.91
CA GLY A 2 -18.10 20.12 -13.87
C GLY A 2 -16.77 19.61 -13.34
N LEU A 3 -16.61 18.29 -13.27
CA LEU A 3 -15.30 17.67 -13.03
C LEU A 3 -14.38 17.99 -14.21
N LYS A 4 -13.54 19.01 -14.07
CA LYS A 4 -12.50 19.34 -15.05
C LYS A 4 -11.61 18.11 -15.21
N LYS A 5 -11.72 17.42 -16.35
CA LYS A 5 -10.98 16.18 -16.65
C LYS A 5 -9.51 16.54 -16.83
N THR A 6 -8.77 16.63 -15.74
CA THR A 6 -7.32 16.88 -15.78
C THR A 6 -6.65 15.68 -16.43
N ASN A 7 -5.96 15.92 -17.53
CA ASN A 7 -5.22 14.87 -18.21
C ASN A 7 -4.01 14.49 -17.33
N LYS A 8 -4.12 13.34 -16.64
CA LYS A 8 -3.09 12.85 -15.72
C LYS A 8 -1.84 12.52 -16.53
N ASN A 9 -0.70 13.09 -16.13
CA ASN A 9 0.60 12.85 -16.76
C ASN A 9 0.93 11.34 -16.75
N ILE A 10 1.64 10.88 -17.78
CA ILE A 10 2.17 9.52 -17.93
C ILE A 10 2.87 9.07 -16.64
N ALA A 11 3.74 9.91 -16.07
CA ALA A 11 4.45 9.61 -14.83
C ALA A 11 3.48 9.23 -13.68
N PHE A 12 2.39 9.96 -13.48
CA PHE A 12 1.39 9.66 -12.46
C PHE A 12 0.62 8.36 -12.76
N ARG A 13 0.36 8.07 -14.03
CA ARG A 13 -0.28 6.82 -14.44
C ARG A 13 0.63 5.63 -14.18
N THR A 14 1.91 5.72 -14.55
CA THR A 14 2.92 4.70 -14.27
C THR A 14 3.03 4.46 -12.77
N LEU A 15 3.13 5.52 -11.97
CA LEU A 15 3.25 5.40 -10.52
C LEU A 15 2.03 4.72 -9.88
N ARG A 16 0.83 4.99 -10.40
CA ARG A 16 -0.39 4.27 -10.00
C ARG A 16 -0.33 2.79 -10.30
N ILE A 17 0.15 2.41 -11.48
CA ILE A 17 0.28 1.00 -11.87
C ILE A 17 1.30 0.31 -10.96
N VAL A 18 2.46 0.93 -10.74
CA VAL A 18 3.49 0.40 -9.84
C VAL A 18 2.95 0.25 -8.41
N SER A 19 2.17 1.22 -7.91
CA SER A 19 1.54 1.12 -6.59
C SER A 19 0.47 0.02 -6.46
N LEU A 20 -0.03 -0.52 -7.57
CA LEU A 20 -0.96 -1.66 -7.57
C LEU A 20 -0.23 -3.01 -7.53
N LEU A 21 1.05 -3.08 -7.88
CA LEU A 21 1.82 -4.34 -7.86
C LEU A 21 1.80 -5.03 -6.50
N PRO A 22 1.98 -4.33 -5.35
CA PRO A 22 1.90 -4.96 -4.04
C PRO A 22 0.51 -5.51 -3.73
N ILE A 23 -0.56 -4.89 -4.25
CA ILE A 23 -1.94 -5.39 -4.12
C ILE A 23 -2.13 -6.65 -4.97
N GLY A 24 -1.53 -6.72 -6.16
CA GLY A 24 -1.58 -7.93 -7.00
C GLY A 24 -0.85 -9.11 -6.39
N PHE A 25 0.29 -8.86 -5.72
CA PHE A 25 1.05 -9.90 -5.03
C PHE A 25 0.46 -10.30 -3.66
N TRP A 26 -0.53 -9.55 -3.19
CA TRP A 26 -1.13 -9.72 -1.87
C TRP A 26 -1.65 -11.13 -1.54
N PRO A 27 -2.38 -11.83 -2.43
CA PRO A 27 -2.93 -13.15 -2.09
C PRO A 27 -1.85 -14.16 -1.68
N PHE A 28 -0.66 -14.04 -2.27
CA PHE A 28 0.49 -14.86 -1.91
C PHE A 28 1.01 -14.52 -0.51
N VAL A 29 1.14 -13.22 -0.20
CA VAL A 29 1.55 -12.73 1.13
C VAL A 29 0.55 -13.19 2.20
N PHE A 30 -0.75 -13.13 1.90
CA PHE A 30 -1.80 -13.62 2.79
C PHE A 30 -1.65 -15.11 3.09
N MET A 31 -1.48 -15.95 2.06
CA MET A 31 -1.24 -17.39 2.27
C MET A 31 0.00 -17.66 3.12
N MET A 32 1.12 -16.99 2.83
CA MET A 32 2.33 -17.12 3.64
C MET A 32 2.08 -16.68 5.08
N SER A 33 1.36 -15.57 5.30
CA SER A 33 1.03 -15.09 6.64
C SER A 33 0.23 -16.14 7.43
N LEU A 34 -0.74 -16.82 6.80
CA LEU A 34 -1.49 -17.88 7.47
C LEU A 34 -0.57 -19.01 7.94
N LEU A 35 0.38 -19.44 7.11
CA LEU A 35 1.33 -20.50 7.46
C LEU A 35 2.29 -20.09 8.59
N PHE A 36 2.79 -18.85 8.57
CA PHE A 36 3.71 -18.33 9.59
C PHE A 36 3.05 -18.03 10.93
N PHE A 37 1.76 -17.65 10.93
CA PHE A 37 1.06 -17.20 12.13
C PHE A 37 0.14 -18.27 12.76
N ASP A 38 0.03 -19.47 12.17
CA ASP A 38 -0.72 -20.62 12.70
C ASP A 38 0.10 -21.50 13.68
N GLU A 39 1.36 -21.15 13.98
CA GLU A 39 2.11 -21.85 15.02
C GLU A 39 1.40 -21.71 16.38
N ARG A 40 1.15 -22.84 17.09
CA ARG A 40 0.34 -22.92 18.33
C ARG A 40 0.66 -21.88 19.42
N ASN A 41 1.86 -21.29 19.43
CA ASN A 41 2.29 -20.26 20.38
C ASN A 41 2.07 -18.80 19.90
N ALA A 42 1.81 -18.57 18.62
CA ALA A 42 1.56 -17.25 18.04
C ALA A 42 0.24 -16.63 18.55
N SER A 43 -0.77 -17.48 18.78
CA SER A 43 -2.12 -17.06 19.18
C SER A 43 -2.18 -16.29 20.51
N LYS A 44 -1.20 -16.48 21.41
CA LYS A 44 -1.13 -15.83 22.73
C LYS A 44 -0.31 -14.53 22.74
N ASN A 45 0.36 -14.21 21.64
CA ASN A 45 1.21 -13.03 21.55
C ASN A 45 0.47 -11.90 20.81
N LEU A 46 0.08 -10.87 21.54
CA LEU A 46 -0.64 -9.71 21.02
C LEU A 46 0.15 -8.99 19.90
N MET A 47 1.49 -9.02 19.97
CA MET A 47 2.37 -8.45 18.95
C MET A 47 2.25 -9.17 17.62
N ILE A 48 2.09 -10.50 17.65
CA ILE A 48 1.98 -11.33 16.45
C ILE A 48 0.65 -11.05 15.73
N TRP A 49 -0.46 -10.95 16.47
CA TRP A 49 -1.76 -10.56 15.91
C TRP A 49 -1.77 -9.12 15.37
N GLY A 50 -1.05 -8.21 16.01
CA GLY A 50 -0.84 -6.85 15.52
C GLY A 50 -0.12 -6.84 14.17
N LEU A 51 0.95 -7.62 14.02
CA LEU A 51 1.69 -7.79 12.77
C LEU A 51 0.84 -8.46 11.68
N PHE A 52 0.11 -9.52 12.01
CA PHE A 52 -0.83 -10.16 11.10
C PHE A 52 -1.85 -9.14 10.56
N THR A 53 -2.45 -8.35 11.45
CA THR A 53 -3.45 -7.34 11.06
C THR A 53 -2.82 -6.21 10.24
N ALA A 54 -1.63 -5.75 10.60
CA ALA A 54 -0.92 -4.69 9.89
C ALA A 54 -0.53 -5.12 8.47
N VAL A 55 0.03 -6.32 8.32
CA VAL A 55 0.31 -6.92 7.02
C VAL A 55 -1.00 -7.02 6.25
N ASN A 56 -2.05 -7.60 6.86
CA ASN A 56 -3.32 -7.88 6.19
C ASN A 56 -4.20 -6.68 5.84
N SER A 57 -3.99 -5.54 6.49
CA SER A 57 -4.63 -4.27 6.16
C SER A 57 -3.88 -3.45 5.10
N TYR A 58 -2.63 -3.81 4.79
CA TYR A 58 -1.78 -3.06 3.85
C TYR A 58 -2.41 -2.83 2.46
N PRO A 59 -3.06 -3.82 1.80
CA PRO A 59 -3.72 -3.58 0.51
C PRO A 59 -4.86 -2.57 0.60
N VAL A 60 -5.60 -2.60 1.71
CA VAL A 60 -6.72 -1.66 1.94
C VAL A 60 -6.17 -0.24 2.02
N ILE A 61 -5.07 -0.04 2.75
CA ILE A 61 -4.37 1.25 2.84
C ILE A 61 -3.91 1.72 1.46
N LEU A 62 -3.32 0.84 0.65
CA LEU A 62 -2.88 1.18 -0.71
C LEU A 62 -4.04 1.56 -1.64
N ILE A 63 -5.17 0.85 -1.56
CA ILE A 63 -6.38 1.16 -2.34
C ILE A 63 -6.90 2.54 -1.92
N VAL A 64 -7.01 2.80 -0.62
CA VAL A 64 -7.46 4.10 -0.09
C VAL A 64 -6.54 5.23 -0.57
N ASN A 65 -5.22 5.06 -0.49
CA ASN A 65 -4.25 6.03 -1.01
C ASN A 65 -4.42 6.28 -2.50
N LEU A 66 -4.67 5.24 -3.29
CA LEU A 66 -4.89 5.37 -4.73
C LEU A 66 -6.18 6.12 -5.06
N LEU A 67 -7.25 5.90 -4.30
CA LEU A 67 -8.51 6.63 -4.44
C LEU A 67 -8.34 8.10 -4.05
N ILE A 68 -7.69 8.37 -2.91
CA ILE A 68 -7.46 9.73 -2.41
C ILE A 68 -6.53 10.49 -3.36
N SER A 69 -5.39 9.92 -3.75
CA SER A 69 -4.44 10.55 -4.69
C SER A 69 -5.08 10.92 -6.03
N ASN A 70 -5.99 10.08 -6.53
CA ASN A 70 -6.74 10.35 -7.76
C ASN A 70 -7.66 11.57 -7.64
N ARG A 71 -8.32 11.73 -6.49
CA ARG A 71 -9.16 12.90 -6.19
C ARG A 71 -8.30 14.13 -5.90
N LEU A 72 -7.14 13.94 -5.28
CA LEU A 72 -6.22 15.02 -4.92
C LEU A 72 -5.45 15.57 -6.11
N TYR A 73 -5.22 14.79 -7.17
CA TYR A 73 -4.40 15.21 -8.32
C TYR A 73 -4.89 16.51 -8.98
N SER A 74 -6.20 16.77 -8.97
CA SER A 74 -6.77 18.02 -9.50
C SER A 74 -6.61 19.21 -8.55
N LYS A 75 -6.40 18.97 -7.24
CA LYS A 75 -6.22 20.00 -6.21
C LYS A 75 -4.75 20.29 -5.94
N SER A 76 -3.93 19.25 -5.75
CA SER A 76 -2.50 19.33 -5.49
C SER A 76 -1.79 18.11 -6.07
N LYS A 77 -0.97 18.33 -7.10
CA LYS A 77 -0.15 17.27 -7.72
C LYS A 77 0.87 16.72 -6.73
N ILE A 78 1.52 17.59 -5.95
CA ILE A 78 2.55 17.20 -4.97
C ILE A 78 1.99 16.23 -3.95
N ALA A 79 0.86 16.58 -3.32
CA ALA A 79 0.25 15.72 -2.31
C ALA A 79 -0.28 14.41 -2.92
N ALA A 80 -0.76 14.42 -4.17
CA ALA A 80 -1.14 13.20 -4.88
C ALA A 80 0.05 12.25 -5.13
N TYR A 81 1.23 12.78 -5.48
CA TYR A 81 2.44 11.98 -5.62
C TYR A 81 2.95 11.49 -4.26
N ALA A 82 2.98 12.33 -3.23
CA ALA A 82 3.39 11.94 -1.88
C ALA A 82 2.57 10.76 -1.35
N LEU A 83 1.24 10.79 -1.56
CA LEU A 83 0.31 9.71 -1.19
C LEU A 83 0.62 8.37 -1.86
N LEU A 84 1.14 8.37 -3.09
CA LEU A 84 1.50 7.14 -3.79
C LEU A 84 2.95 6.71 -3.54
N LEU A 85 3.84 7.65 -3.18
CA LEU A 85 5.27 7.39 -2.98
C LEU A 85 5.59 6.90 -1.57
N TRP A 86 4.90 7.38 -0.52
CA TRP A 86 5.23 7.00 0.85
C TRP A 86 5.21 5.49 1.11
N PRO A 87 4.31 4.66 0.54
CA PRO A 87 4.33 3.23 0.78
C PRO A 87 5.55 2.56 0.12
N ILE A 88 5.98 3.08 -1.03
CA ILE A 88 7.18 2.62 -1.75
C ILE A 88 8.43 2.98 -0.95
N ILE A 89 8.51 4.22 -0.46
CA ILE A 89 9.62 4.69 0.37
C ILE A 89 9.69 3.88 1.68
N LEU A 90 8.55 3.65 2.33
CA LEU A 90 8.49 2.84 3.54
C LEU A 90 8.96 1.41 3.27
N PHE A 91 8.52 0.80 2.16
CA PHE A 91 8.96 -0.52 1.76
C PHE A 91 10.48 -0.58 1.55
N LEU A 92 11.03 0.33 0.74
CA LEU A 92 12.47 0.41 0.50
C LEU A 92 13.25 0.62 1.80
N TYR A 93 12.80 1.52 2.67
CA TYR A 93 13.41 1.78 3.97
C TYR A 93 13.45 0.53 4.84
N LEU A 94 12.35 -0.21 4.91
CA LEU A 94 12.29 -1.46 5.67
C LEU A 94 13.22 -2.53 5.08
N THR A 95 13.27 -2.68 3.75
CA THR A 95 14.18 -3.63 3.09
C THR A 95 15.65 -3.32 3.39
N PHE A 96 16.09 -2.06 3.23
CA PHE A 96 17.48 -1.67 3.50
C PHE A 96 17.89 -1.74 4.97
N LYS A 97 16.93 -1.62 5.89
CA LYS A 97 17.20 -1.73 7.34
C LYS A 97 17.30 -3.18 7.81
N ILE A 98 16.65 -4.10 7.12
CA ILE A 98 16.56 -5.53 7.48
C ILE A 98 17.64 -6.37 6.76
N SER A 99 18.16 -5.89 5.62
CA SER A 99 19.37 -6.42 4.96
C SER A 99 20.66 -5.98 5.66
#